data_AF-A0A973QSW0-F1
#
_entry.id   AF-A0A973QSW0-F1
#
_cell.length_a   1.000
_cell.length_b   1.000
_cell.length_c   1.000
_cell.angle_alpha   90.00
_cell.angle_beta   90.00
_cell.angle_gamma   90.00
#
_symmetry.space_group_name_H-M   'P 1'
#
loop_
_entity.id
_entity.type
_entity.pdbx_description
1 polymer ?
#
loop_
_entity_poly.entity_id
_entity_poly.type
_entity_poly.pdbx_seq_one_letter_code
_entity_poly.pdbx_strand_id
1 'polypeptide(L)'
;MKADSMELKEILADWRDYDDAAFRLGVFLGVFPRDQQFNSVKRMFWVDGYPLGDMLVDILDRMAQAGVLLKNEEDVQYKWNPAPIDLS
;
A
#
# COMPACT_ATOMS: atom_id res chain seq x y z
N MET A 1 -21.61 10.22 12.91
CA MET A 1 -20.22 10.61 12.60
C MET A 1 -19.95 10.10 11.19
N LYS A 2 -19.64 10.98 10.22
CA LYS A 2 -19.13 10.49 8.93
C LYS A 2 -17.78 9.86 9.25
N ALA A 3 -17.60 8.59 8.91
CA ALA A 3 -16.27 8.01 8.88
C ALA A 3 -15.51 8.79 7.81
N ASP A 4 -14.62 9.71 8.21
CA ASP A 4 -13.65 10.29 7.30
C ASP A 4 -12.85 9.11 6.74
N SER A 5 -13.18 8.73 5.52
CA SER A 5 -12.50 7.70 4.77
C SER A 5 -11.38 8.40 4.06
N MET A 6 -10.19 8.44 4.67
CA MET A 6 -8.99 8.89 3.97
C MET A 6 -8.82 8.10 2.67
N GLU A 7 -8.56 8.82 1.59
CA GLU A 7 -8.31 8.21 0.29
C GLU A 7 -6.90 7.59 0.25
N LEU A 8 -6.70 6.56 -0.57
CA LEU A 8 -5.38 5.92 -0.70
C LEU A 8 -4.28 6.92 -1.12
N LYS A 9 -4.63 7.94 -1.90
CA LYS A 9 -3.71 9.02 -2.30
C LYS A 9 -3.17 9.82 -1.10
N GLU A 10 -3.99 10.01 -0.08
CA GLU A 10 -3.62 10.75 1.14
C GLU A 10 -2.78 9.86 2.06
N ILE A 11 -3.15 8.59 2.13
CA ILE A 11 -2.45 7.56 2.89
C ILE A 11 -1.00 7.39 2.38
N LEU A 12 -0.81 7.39 1.05
CA LEU A 12 0.49 7.25 0.38
C LEU A 12 1.06 8.59 -0.11
N ALA A 13 0.73 9.72 0.52
CA ALA A 13 1.23 11.03 0.10
C ALA A 13 2.76 11.18 0.23
N ASP A 14 3.38 10.43 1.14
CA ASP A 14 4.82 10.35 1.34
C ASP A 14 5.34 8.94 1.11
N TRP A 15 6.66 8.84 0.91
CA TRP A 15 7.34 7.55 0.75
C TRP A 15 7.13 6.67 1.96
N ARG A 16 6.77 5.42 1.70
CA ARG A 16 6.58 4.39 2.71
C ARG A 16 7.23 3.09 2.25
N ASP A 17 7.84 2.40 3.19
CA ASP A 17 8.39 1.07 2.99
C ASP A 17 7.28 0.13 2.50
N TYR A 18 7.67 -0.88 1.69
CA TYR A 18 6.72 -1.78 1.02
C TYR A 18 5.70 -2.42 1.97
N ASP A 19 6.11 -2.72 3.19
CA ASP A 19 5.30 -3.38 4.20
C ASP A 19 4.27 -2.43 4.85
N ASP A 20 4.67 -1.19 5.19
CA ASP A 20 3.75 -0.15 5.67
C ASP A 20 2.77 0.26 4.56
N ALA A 21 3.26 0.40 3.31
CA ALA A 21 2.40 0.67 2.16
C ALA A 21 1.39 -0.46 1.92
N ALA A 22 1.82 -1.73 1.96
CA ALA A 22 0.96 -2.88 1.72
C ALA A 22 -0.05 -3.06 2.86
N PHE A 23 0.37 -2.85 4.10
CA PHE A 23 -0.53 -2.84 5.25
C PHE A 23 -1.63 -1.79 5.11
N ARG A 24 -1.25 -0.56 4.76
CA ARG A 24 -2.19 0.55 4.55
C ARG A 24 -3.14 0.32 3.40
N LEU A 25 -2.67 -0.27 2.31
CA LEU A 25 -3.51 -0.72 1.22
C LEU A 25 -4.54 -1.75 1.71
N GLY A 26 -4.11 -2.73 2.52
CA GLY A 26 -5.02 -3.70 3.12
C GLY A 26 -6.08 -3.07 4.04
N VAL A 27 -5.72 -2.06 4.83
CA VAL A 27 -6.69 -1.29 5.63
C VAL A 27 -7.67 -0.53 4.72
N PHE A 28 -7.17 0.11 3.67
CA PHE A 28 -7.98 0.87 2.72
C PHE A 28 -8.98 -0.02 1.97
N LEU A 29 -8.56 -1.21 1.55
CA LEU A 29 -9.41 -2.22 0.89
C LEU A 29 -10.39 -2.92 1.85
N GLY A 30 -10.27 -2.69 3.16
CA GLY A 30 -11.09 -3.35 4.18
C GLY A 30 -10.68 -4.80 4.49
N VAL A 31 -9.50 -5.22 4.02
CA VAL A 31 -8.89 -6.51 4.38
C VAL A 31 -8.51 -6.54 5.85
N PHE A 32 -7.95 -5.42 6.35
CA PHE A 32 -7.64 -5.24 7.76
C PHE A 32 -8.64 -4.30 8.43
N PRO A 33 -8.99 -4.54 9.71
CA PRO A 33 -9.69 -3.56 10.53
C PRO A 33 -8.95 -2.22 10.57
N ARG A 34 -9.69 -1.11 10.71
CA ARG A 34 -9.08 0.24 10.76
C ARG A 34 -8.20 0.47 11.99
N ASP A 35 -8.46 -0.25 13.07
CA ASP A 35 -7.70 -0.22 14.33
C ASP A 35 -6.61 -1.31 14.38
N GLN A 36 -6.44 -2.09 13.30
CA GLN A 36 -5.38 -3.07 13.18
C GLN A 36 -4.02 -2.41 13.40
N GLN A 37 -3.18 -3.05 14.21
CA GLN A 37 -1.83 -2.58 14.48
C GLN A 37 -0.85 -3.24 13.51
N PHE A 38 -0.06 -2.45 12.77
CA PHE A 38 0.93 -2.97 11.83
C PHE A 38 1.85 -4.04 12.45
N ASN A 39 2.37 -3.78 13.67
CA ASN A 39 3.27 -4.70 14.38
C ASN A 39 2.71 -6.12 14.60
N SER A 40 1.39 -6.28 14.63
CA SER A 40 0.74 -7.58 14.82
C SER A 40 0.67 -8.42 13.55
N VAL A 41 0.74 -7.76 12.38
CA VAL A 41 0.61 -8.41 11.06
C VAL A 41 1.90 -8.35 10.26
N LYS A 42 2.88 -7.50 10.63
CA LYS A 42 4.12 -7.24 9.87
C LYS A 42 4.84 -8.48 9.35
N ARG A 43 4.81 -9.58 10.11
CA ARG A 43 5.47 -10.84 9.74
C ARG A 43 4.98 -11.37 8.38
N MET A 44 3.74 -11.08 7.99
CA MET A 44 3.18 -11.50 6.72
C MET A 44 3.84 -10.85 5.50
N PHE A 45 4.55 -9.74 5.69
CA PHE A 45 5.27 -9.06 4.61
C PHE A 45 6.75 -9.46 4.56
N TRP A 46 7.29 -10.03 5.64
CA TRP A 46 8.73 -10.30 5.78
C TRP A 46 9.09 -11.78 5.64
N VAL A 47 8.10 -12.66 5.72
CA VAL A 47 8.30 -14.11 5.70
C VAL A 47 7.52 -14.68 4.54
N ASP A 48 8.16 -15.55 3.77
CA ASP A 48 7.52 -16.25 2.67
C ASP A 48 6.35 -17.14 3.16
N GLY A 49 5.39 -17.38 2.27
CA GLY A 49 4.27 -18.29 2.53
C GLY A 49 3.05 -17.63 3.19
N TYR A 50 2.95 -16.31 3.11
CA TYR A 50 1.75 -15.54 3.48
C TYR A 50 1.10 -14.94 2.22
N PRO A 51 0.20 -15.66 1.53
CA PRO A 51 -0.34 -15.24 0.24
C PRO A 51 -1.01 -13.87 0.25
N LEU A 52 -1.58 -13.46 1.40
CA LEU A 52 -2.20 -12.15 1.54
C LEU A 52 -1.17 -11.01 1.55
N GLY A 53 -0.03 -11.21 2.21
CA GLY A 53 1.06 -10.23 2.22
C GLY A 53 1.64 -10.06 0.83
N ASP A 54 1.97 -11.19 0.19
CA ASP A 54 2.49 -11.24 -1.19
C ASP A 54 1.54 -10.52 -2.16
N MET A 55 0.25 -10.84 -2.12
CA MET A 55 -0.75 -10.20 -2.98
C MET A 55 -0.85 -8.68 -2.78
N LEU A 56 -0.77 -8.19 -1.54
CA LEU A 56 -0.85 -6.75 -1.28
C LEU A 56 0.38 -6.01 -1.83
N VAL A 57 1.56 -6.60 -1.74
CA VAL A 57 2.79 -6.05 -2.33
C VAL A 57 2.69 -6.08 -3.86
N ASP A 58 2.23 -7.19 -4.44
CA ASP A 58 2.01 -7.32 -5.89
C ASP A 58 1.05 -6.26 -6.44
N ILE A 59 0.01 -5.89 -5.69
CA ILE A 59 -0.91 -4.82 -6.09
C ILE A 59 -0.18 -3.48 -6.15
N LEU A 60 0.67 -3.15 -5.16
CA LEU A 60 1.46 -1.91 -5.18
C LEU A 60 2.40 -1.88 -6.39
N ASP A 61 3.04 -3.00 -6.70
CA ASP A 61 3.91 -3.12 -7.87
C ASP A 61 3.14 -2.90 -9.18
N ARG A 62 1.96 -3.50 -9.32
CA ARG A 62 1.09 -3.29 -10.50
C ARG A 62 0.60 -1.85 -10.59
N MET A 63 0.28 -1.22 -9.46
CA MET A 63 -0.08 0.20 -9.42
C MET A 63 1.08 1.10 -9.84
N ALA A 64 2.32 0.77 -9.44
CA ALA A 64 3.51 1.50 -9.87
C ALA A 64 3.77 1.31 -11.38
N GLN A 65 3.64 0.08 -11.89
CA GLN A 65 3.75 -0.21 -13.33
C GLN A 65 2.70 0.56 -14.16
N ALA A 66 1.50 0.73 -13.62
CA ALA A 66 0.43 1.52 -14.24
C ALA A 66 0.60 3.04 -14.04
N GLY A 67 1.67 3.50 -13.39
CA GLY A 67 1.93 4.92 -13.15
C GLY A 67 1.07 5.56 -12.05
N VAL A 68 0.29 4.78 -11.30
CA VAL A 68 -0.53 5.27 -10.17
C VAL A 68 0.36 5.59 -8.96
N LEU A 69 1.40 4.78 -8.75
CA LEU A 69 2.40 5.00 -7.70
C LEU A 69 3.77 5.27 -8.33
N LEU A 70 4.61 6.01 -7.61
CA LEU A 70 6.05 6.00 -7.78
C LEU A 70 6.62 4.87 -6.93
N LYS A 71 7.65 4.20 -7.44
CA LYS A 71 8.44 3.19 -6.72
C LYS A 71 9.89 3.65 -6.62
N ASN A 72 10.44 3.60 -5.41
CA ASN A 72 11.88 3.71 -5.17
C ASN A 72 12.41 2.28 -5.03
N GLU A 73 13.19 1.81 -6.01
CA GLU A 73 13.72 0.45 -6.01
C GLU A 73 14.87 0.25 -5.02
N GLU A 74 15.62 1.30 -4.68
CA GLU A 74 16.77 1.22 -3.76
C GLU A 74 16.31 0.91 -2.33
N ASP A 75 15.28 1.64 -1.86
CA ASP A 75 14.73 1.48 -0.51
C ASP A 75 13.45 0.62 -0.47
N VAL A 76 12.98 0.15 -1.63
CA VAL A 76 11.72 -0.59 -1.80
C VAL A 76 10.53 0.16 -1.17
N GLN A 77 10.32 1.40 -1.64
CA GLN A 77 9.28 2.30 -1.13
C GLN A 77 8.27 2.69 -2.21
N TYR A 78 7.07 3.06 -1.77
CA TYR A 78 5.99 3.53 -2.63
C TYR A 78 5.48 4.89 -2.17
N LYS A 79 5.08 5.70 -3.15
CA LYS A 79 4.43 7.00 -2.95
C LYS A 79 3.38 7.21 -4.03
N TRP A 80 2.30 7.91 -3.72
CA TRP A 80 1.31 8.31 -4.71
C TRP A 80 1.96 9.15 -5.82
N ASN A 81 1.72 8.81 -7.08
CA ASN A 81 2.20 9.61 -8.19
C ASN A 81 1.32 10.87 -8.35
N PRO A 82 1.85 12.10 -8.18
CA PRO A 82 1.06 13.31 -8.35
C PRO A 82 0.73 13.62 -9.82
N ALA A 83 1.36 12.94 -10.78
CA ALA A 83 1.05 13.11 -12.19
C ALA A 83 -0.35 12.58 -12.54
N PRO A 84 -1.02 13.15 -13.56
CA PRO A 84 -2.25 12.58 -14.08
C PRO A 84 -2.04 11.14 -14.55
N ILE A 85 -2.94 10.23 -14.16
CA ILE A 85 -2.93 8.84 -14.60
C ILE A 85 -3.42 8.81 -16.06
N ASP A 86 -2.68 8.10 -16.92
CA ASP A 86 -3.15 7.78 -18.26
C ASP A 86 -4.21 6.68 -18.16
N LEU A 87 -5.42 6.96 -18.65
CA LEU A 87 -6.58 6.06 -18.61
C LEU A 87 -6.86 5.42 -19.97
N SER A 88 -5.97 5.60 -20.96
CA SER A 88 -6.15 5.11 -22.33
C SER A 88 -5.79 3.63 -22.53
#